data_AF-Q23AR1-F1
#
_entry.id   AF-Q23AR1-F1
#
_cell.length_a   1.000
_cell.length_b   1.000
_cell.length_c   1.000
_cell.angle_alpha   90.00
_cell.angle_beta   90.00
_cell.angle_gamma   90.00
#
_symmetry.space_group_name_H-M   'P 1'
#
loop_
_entity.id
_entity.type
_entity.pdbx_description
1 polymer ?
#
loop_
_entity_poly.entity_id
_entity_poly.type
_entity_poly.pdbx_seq_one_letter_code
_entity_poly.pdbx_strand_id
1 'polypeptide(L)'
;MSSQNLEIFEEQTLKMKIDESLQQHQELNDEEILNRYQKVVKSNSIKTILYHFIDFMKSSGDDIIIEALSKTKDKSISQIRKEFSSFIKQKKLNQQTFLALYNSSRFSAHLEYYLNYYSIDVIILNNMKYYESHILCLVFFQRCFANKELINFIKTYKKNNNQF
;
A
#
# COMPACT_ATOMS: atom_id res chain seq x y z
N MET A 1 5.95 -12.64 35.96
CA MET A 1 5.22 -11.72 35.07
C MET A 1 4.13 -12.52 34.38
N SER A 2 2.89 -12.03 34.35
CA SER A 2 1.78 -12.70 33.66
C SER A 2 1.99 -12.65 32.14
N SER A 3 1.50 -13.65 31.40
CA SER A 3 1.62 -13.72 29.93
C SER A 3 1.09 -12.46 29.21
N GLN A 4 0.05 -11.83 29.75
CA GLN A 4 -0.49 -10.56 29.22
C GLN A 4 0.50 -9.39 29.28
N ASN A 5 1.36 -9.32 30.31
CA ASN A 5 2.35 -8.25 30.41
C ASN A 5 3.51 -8.44 29.42
N LEU A 6 3.78 -9.68 28.99
CA LEU A 6 4.77 -9.97 27.96
C LEU A 6 4.25 -9.55 26.58
N GLU A 7 3.00 -9.89 26.26
CA GLU A 7 2.37 -9.56 24.96
C GLU A 7 2.29 -8.04 24.73
N ILE A 8 1.89 -7.29 25.76
CA ILE A 8 1.83 -5.81 25.68
C ILE A 8 3.22 -5.21 25.44
N PHE A 9 4.25 -5.75 26.10
CA PHE A 9 5.62 -5.25 25.95
C PHE A 9 6.20 -5.54 24.55
N GLU A 10 5.91 -6.72 23.99
CA GLU A 10 6.34 -7.09 22.63
C GLU A 10 5.66 -6.23 21.57
N GLU A 11 4.36 -5.95 21.71
CA GLU A 11 3.61 -5.08 20.80
C GLU A 11 4.15 -3.64 20.80
N GLN A 12 4.42 -3.09 21.99
CA GLN A 12 5.01 -1.75 22.13
C GLN A 12 6.41 -1.67 21.50
N THR A 13 7.24 -2.69 21.72
CA THR A 13 8.59 -2.75 21.14
C THR A 13 8.55 -2.81 19.61
N LEU A 14 7.63 -3.59 19.04
CA LEU A 14 7.45 -3.67 17.60
C LEU A 14 6.98 -2.33 17.01
N LYS A 15 6.01 -1.69 17.64
CA LYS A 15 5.50 -0.39 17.21
C LYS A 15 6.62 0.65 17.14
N MET A 16 7.46 0.74 18.17
CA MET A 16 8.60 1.66 18.17
C MET A 16 9.56 1.38 17.00
N LYS A 17 9.86 0.12 16.71
CA LYS A 17 10.73 -0.25 15.58
C LYS A 17 10.12 0.09 14.22
N ILE A 18 8.81 -0.05 14.08
CA ILE A 18 8.07 0.34 12.87
C ILE A 18 8.12 1.85 12.69
N ASP A 19 7.86 2.61 13.76
CA ASP A 19 7.89 4.08 13.75
C ASP A 19 9.29 4.61 13.41
N GLU A 20 10.34 4.04 14.01
CA GLU A 20 11.74 4.35 13.69
C GLU A 20 12.08 4.06 12.22
N SER A 21 11.68 2.90 11.70
CA SER A 21 11.89 2.54 10.30
C SER A 21 11.12 3.45 9.34
N LEU A 22 9.90 3.84 9.69
CA LEU A 22 9.10 4.78 8.91
C LEU A 22 9.80 6.14 8.82
N GLN A 23 10.25 6.69 9.96
CA GLN A 23 10.95 7.96 9.99
C GLN A 23 12.23 7.92 9.15
N GLN A 24 13.06 6.88 9.33
CA GLN A 24 14.30 6.71 8.55
C GLN A 24 14.06 6.67 7.04
N HIS A 25 12.95 6.06 6.60
CA HIS A 25 12.63 5.99 5.18
C HIS A 25 12.00 7.28 4.65
N GLN A 26 11.24 8.02 5.47
CA GLN A 26 10.67 9.32 5.09
C GLN A 26 11.74 10.40 4.88
N GLU A 27 12.84 10.33 5.63
CA GLU A 27 13.98 11.26 5.53
C GLU A 27 14.85 11.06 4.27
N LEU A 28 14.74 9.92 3.59
CA LEU A 28 15.49 9.64 2.37
C LEU A 28 15.09 10.62 1.25
N ASN A 29 16.02 10.94 0.36
CA ASN A 29 15.68 11.67 -0.86
C ASN A 29 15.09 10.73 -1.94
N ASP A 30 14.61 11.30 -3.05
CA ASP A 30 13.95 10.57 -4.15
C ASP A 30 14.86 9.52 -4.81
N GLU A 31 16.16 9.82 -4.92
CA GLU A 31 17.14 8.91 -5.52
C GLU A 31 17.42 7.73 -4.57
N GLU A 32 17.62 8.02 -3.28
CA GLU A 32 17.90 7.02 -2.26
C GLU A 32 16.74 6.05 -2.06
N ILE A 33 15.52 6.56 -1.94
CA ILE A 33 14.33 5.73 -1.76
C ILE A 33 14.10 4.85 -2.99
N LEU A 34 14.31 5.37 -4.21
CA LEU A 34 14.24 4.60 -5.44
C LEU A 34 15.28 3.48 -5.46
N ASN A 35 16.54 3.81 -5.15
CA ASN A 35 17.63 2.85 -5.12
C ASN A 35 17.40 1.73 -4.10
N ARG A 36 16.84 2.05 -2.93
CA ARG A 36 16.45 1.04 -1.93
C ARG A 36 15.24 0.22 -2.38
N TYR A 37 14.20 0.86 -2.92
CA TYR A 37 13.01 0.19 -3.44
C TYR A 37 13.35 -0.86 -4.52
N GLN A 38 14.26 -0.52 -5.44
CA GLN A 38 14.69 -1.44 -6.50
C GLN A 38 15.29 -2.75 -5.96
N LYS A 39 15.87 -2.75 -4.75
CA LYS A 39 16.43 -3.94 -4.10
C LYS A 39 15.35 -4.83 -3.51
N VAL A 40 14.24 -4.26 -3.03
CA VAL A 40 13.14 -4.99 -2.38
C VAL A 40 11.96 -5.29 -3.30
N VAL A 41 12.01 -4.83 -4.54
CA VAL A 41 10.89 -4.90 -5.49
C VAL A 41 10.38 -6.32 -5.79
N LYS A 42 11.25 -7.33 -5.63
CA LYS A 42 10.92 -8.75 -5.80
C LYS A 42 10.33 -9.40 -4.55
N SER A 43 10.28 -8.68 -3.43
CA SER A 43 9.68 -9.16 -2.20
C SER A 43 8.16 -9.26 -2.32
N ASN A 44 7.54 -9.99 -1.38
CA ASN A 44 6.08 -10.06 -1.28
C ASN A 44 5.44 -8.75 -0.77
N SER A 45 6.23 -7.71 -0.47
CA SER A 45 5.75 -6.48 0.15
C SER A 45 4.64 -5.82 -0.63
N ILE A 46 4.81 -5.69 -1.96
CA ILE A 46 3.79 -5.11 -2.85
C ILE A 46 2.50 -5.93 -2.81
N LYS A 47 2.60 -7.26 -2.86
CA LYS A 47 1.45 -8.15 -2.79
C LYS A 47 0.68 -7.97 -1.48
N THR A 48 1.40 -7.91 -0.36
CA THR A 48 0.82 -7.72 0.98
C THR A 48 0.13 -6.36 1.08
N ILE A 49 0.79 -5.28 0.68
CA ILE A 49 0.20 -3.93 0.69
C ILE A 49 -1.09 -3.89 -0.14
N LEU A 50 -1.07 -4.45 -1.35
CA LEU A 50 -2.26 -4.51 -2.21
C LEU A 50 -3.36 -5.39 -1.64
N TYR A 51 -3.01 -6.49 -0.97
CA TYR A 51 -3.98 -7.35 -0.30
C TYR A 51 -4.74 -6.58 0.79
N HIS A 52 -4.03 -5.85 1.64
CA HIS A 52 -4.67 -5.06 2.69
C HIS A 52 -5.44 -3.86 2.16
N PHE A 53 -4.98 -3.22 1.08
CA PHE A 53 -5.77 -2.19 0.41
C PHE A 53 -7.08 -2.76 -0.16
N ILE A 54 -7.05 -3.99 -0.71
CA ILE A 54 -8.26 -4.65 -1.21
C ILE A 54 -9.22 -4.96 -0.07
N ASP A 55 -8.72 -5.40 1.08
CA ASP A 55 -9.52 -5.61 2.27
C ASP A 55 -10.13 -4.30 2.80
N PHE A 56 -9.34 -3.23 2.88
CA PHE A 56 -9.82 -1.89 3.21
C PHE A 56 -11.00 -1.49 2.32
N MET A 57 -10.85 -1.64 1.01
CA MET A 57 -11.90 -1.27 0.06
C MET A 57 -13.12 -2.20 0.07
N LYS A 58 -13.04 -3.41 0.63
CA LYS A 58 -14.13 -4.41 0.55
C LYS A 58 -14.82 -4.69 1.87
N SER A 59 -14.13 -4.52 2.98
CA SER A 59 -14.54 -4.98 4.30
C SER A 59 -14.20 -3.97 5.37
N SER A 60 -12.92 -3.70 5.59
CA SER A 60 -12.39 -3.11 6.83
C SER A 60 -12.29 -1.59 6.84
N GLY A 61 -12.36 -0.93 5.68
CA GLY A 61 -12.30 0.52 5.59
C GLY A 61 -13.59 1.20 6.05
N ASP A 62 -13.44 2.41 6.57
CA ASP A 62 -14.56 3.27 6.97
C ASP A 62 -15.42 3.65 5.75
N ASP A 63 -16.72 3.32 5.84
CA ASP A 63 -17.67 3.54 4.76
C ASP A 63 -17.84 5.02 4.41
N ILE A 64 -17.88 5.91 5.41
CA ILE A 64 -18.05 7.35 5.23
C ILE A 64 -16.84 7.92 4.49
N ILE A 65 -15.64 7.49 4.87
CA ILE A 65 -14.40 7.93 4.22
C ILE A 65 -14.35 7.43 2.77
N ILE A 66 -14.67 6.16 2.52
CA ILE A 66 -14.66 5.58 1.16
C ILE A 66 -15.69 6.30 0.27
N GLU A 67 -16.88 6.60 0.79
CA GLU A 67 -17.90 7.37 0.07
C GLU A 67 -17.43 8.80 -0.20
N ALA A 68 -16.85 9.49 0.79
CA ALA A 68 -16.37 10.86 0.66
C ALA A 68 -15.26 11.02 -0.39
N LEU A 69 -14.41 10.01 -0.56
CA LEU A 69 -13.35 9.98 -1.57
C LEU A 69 -13.86 9.66 -2.99
N SER A 70 -15.12 9.22 -3.13
CA SER A 70 -15.72 8.96 -4.44
C SER A 70 -15.91 10.26 -5.21
N LYS A 71 -15.38 10.33 -6.43
CA LYS A 71 -15.59 11.48 -7.32
C LYS A 71 -17.04 11.66 -7.76
N THR A 72 -17.83 10.59 -7.73
CA THR A 72 -19.25 10.65 -8.07
C THR A 72 -20.02 10.86 -6.79
N LYS A 73 -20.58 12.07 -6.63
CA LYS A 73 -21.59 12.36 -5.63
C LYS A 73 -22.75 11.37 -5.84
N ASP A 74 -23.31 10.85 -4.75
CA ASP A 74 -24.47 9.93 -4.74
C ASP A 74 -24.20 8.44 -4.97
N LYS A 75 -22.94 8.00 -5.06
CA LYS A 75 -22.65 6.55 -5.01
C LYS A 75 -22.67 6.05 -3.57
N SER A 76 -23.49 5.04 -3.31
CA SER A 76 -23.44 4.34 -2.03
C SER A 76 -22.20 3.45 -1.93
N ILE A 77 -21.77 3.17 -0.70
CA ILE A 77 -20.65 2.29 -0.41
C ILE A 77 -20.80 0.93 -1.10
N SER A 78 -22.00 0.37 -1.12
CA SER A 78 -22.28 -0.92 -1.78
C SER A 78 -21.95 -0.88 -3.28
N GLN A 79 -22.29 0.22 -3.96
CA GLN A 79 -21.97 0.41 -5.37
C GLN A 79 -20.45 0.55 -5.58
N ILE A 80 -19.77 1.34 -4.72
CA ILE A 80 -18.32 1.53 -4.78
C ILE A 80 -17.59 0.19 -4.58
N ARG A 81 -17.97 -0.59 -3.55
CA ARG A 81 -17.39 -1.91 -3.27
C ARG A 81 -17.64 -2.91 -4.40
N LYS A 82 -18.81 -2.86 -5.06
CA LYS A 82 -19.12 -3.70 -6.23
C LYS A 82 -18.29 -3.33 -7.45
N GLU A 83 -18.12 -2.04 -7.73
CA GLU A 83 -17.26 -1.54 -8.80
C GLU A 83 -15.79 -1.92 -8.56
N PHE A 84 -15.31 -1.73 -7.33
CA PHE A 84 -13.96 -2.10 -6.94
C PHE A 84 -13.73 -3.61 -7.06
N SER A 85 -14.68 -4.42 -6.59
CA SER A 85 -14.62 -5.87 -6.72
C SER A 85 -14.54 -6.32 -8.18
N SER A 86 -15.29 -5.66 -9.07
CA SER A 86 -15.23 -5.91 -10.50
C SER A 86 -13.88 -5.48 -11.10
N PHE A 87 -13.36 -4.33 -10.69
CA PHE A 87 -12.07 -3.81 -11.12
C PHE A 87 -10.91 -4.74 -10.76
N ILE A 88 -10.94 -5.37 -9.57
CA ILE A 88 -9.83 -6.18 -9.07
C ILE A 88 -9.94 -7.68 -9.42
N LYS A 89 -11.12 -8.17 -9.83
CA LYS A 89 -11.47 -9.60 -9.93
C LYS A 89 -10.43 -10.50 -10.62
N GLN A 90 -9.76 -10.00 -11.67
CA GLN A 90 -8.82 -10.78 -12.48
C GLN A 90 -7.38 -10.27 -12.39
N LYS A 91 -7.10 -9.34 -11.47
CA LYS A 91 -5.78 -8.71 -11.35
C LYS A 91 -4.88 -9.51 -10.42
N LYS A 92 -3.65 -9.79 -10.86
CA LYS A 92 -2.61 -10.38 -10.00
C LYS A 92 -2.04 -9.29 -9.08
N LEU A 93 -1.89 -9.57 -7.79
CA LEU A 93 -1.38 -8.59 -6.82
C LEU A 93 0.13 -8.38 -6.99
N ASN A 94 0.48 -7.41 -7.83
CA ASN A 94 1.85 -7.06 -8.20
C ASN A 94 1.93 -5.58 -8.60
N GLN A 95 3.10 -5.15 -9.08
CA GLN A 95 3.35 -3.79 -9.56
C GLN A 95 2.36 -3.29 -10.62
N GLN A 96 1.91 -4.15 -11.54
CA GLN A 96 0.93 -3.77 -12.57
C GLN A 96 -0.42 -3.41 -11.94
N THR A 97 -0.82 -4.11 -10.88
CA THR A 97 -2.06 -3.79 -10.15
C THR A 97 -1.93 -2.49 -9.37
N PHE A 98 -0.77 -2.25 -8.74
CA PHE A 98 -0.49 -0.95 -8.14
C PHE A 98 -0.60 0.18 -9.17
N LEU A 99 0.04 0.05 -10.33
CA LEU A 99 -0.03 1.04 -11.42
C LEU A 99 -1.46 1.24 -11.93
N ALA A 100 -2.24 0.16 -12.04
CA ALA A 100 -3.63 0.26 -12.46
C ALA A 100 -4.49 1.02 -11.44
N LEU A 101 -4.22 0.87 -10.14
CA LEU A 101 -4.89 1.61 -9.07
C LEU A 101 -4.44 3.07 -9.02
N TYR A 102 -3.13 3.30 -9.08
CA TYR A 102 -2.53 4.64 -9.09
C TYR A 102 -3.09 5.49 -10.24
N ASN A 103 -3.19 4.93 -11.45
CA ASN A 103 -3.74 5.62 -12.62
C ASN A 103 -5.27 5.60 -12.69
N SER A 104 -5.95 4.92 -11.77
CA SER A 104 -7.41 4.82 -11.79
C SER A 104 -8.04 6.16 -11.41
N SER A 105 -8.79 6.75 -12.33
CA SER A 105 -9.56 7.96 -12.03
C SER A 105 -10.56 7.78 -10.88
N ARG A 106 -10.96 6.54 -10.57
CA ARG A 106 -11.96 6.20 -9.55
C ARG A 106 -11.38 5.81 -8.20
N PHE A 107 -10.22 5.15 -8.18
CA PHE A 107 -9.68 4.49 -6.99
C PHE A 107 -8.31 5.02 -6.55
N SER A 108 -7.70 5.94 -7.31
CA SER A 108 -6.40 6.51 -6.96
C SER A 108 -6.45 7.25 -5.62
N ALA A 109 -7.51 8.02 -5.38
CA ALA A 109 -7.70 8.78 -4.14
C ALA A 109 -7.88 7.87 -2.91
N HIS A 110 -8.62 6.76 -3.07
CA HIS A 110 -8.75 5.75 -2.02
C HIS A 110 -7.40 5.09 -1.70
N LEU A 111 -6.61 4.78 -2.74
CA LEU A 111 -5.28 4.20 -2.55
C LEU A 111 -4.35 5.17 -1.83
N GLU A 112 -4.30 6.43 -2.27
CA GLU A 112 -3.49 7.47 -1.64
C GLU A 112 -3.87 7.68 -0.17
N TYR A 113 -5.17 7.77 0.12
CA TYR A 113 -5.66 7.89 1.48
C TYR A 113 -5.27 6.67 2.34
N TYR A 114 -5.48 5.45 1.84
CA TYR A 114 -5.09 4.23 2.54
C TYR A 114 -3.58 4.23 2.86
N LEU A 115 -2.73 4.60 1.89
CA LEU A 115 -1.29 4.64 2.08
C LEU A 115 -0.91 5.65 3.17
N ASN A 116 -1.53 6.83 3.20
CA ASN A 116 -1.17 7.89 4.13
C ASN A 116 -1.71 7.70 5.55
N TYR A 117 -2.87 7.05 5.71
CA TYR A 117 -3.58 7.06 6.99
C TYR A 117 -3.91 5.69 7.58
N TYR A 118 -3.88 4.61 6.80
CA TYR A 118 -4.30 3.28 7.27
C TYR A 118 -3.18 2.23 7.19
N SER A 119 -2.26 2.38 6.25
CA SER A 119 -1.34 1.30 5.89
C SER A 119 -0.34 0.92 6.99
N ILE A 120 0.10 1.88 7.80
CA ILE A 120 1.06 1.66 8.90
C ILE A 120 0.41 0.89 10.06
N ASP A 121 -0.80 1.31 10.47
CA ASP A 121 -1.56 0.62 11.52
C ASP A 121 -1.79 -0.85 11.16
N VAL A 122 -2.06 -1.13 9.88
CA VAL A 122 -2.20 -2.50 9.38
C VAL A 122 -0.90 -3.31 9.56
N ILE A 123 0.28 -2.73 9.31
CA ILE A 123 1.57 -3.42 9.52
C ILE A 123 1.76 -3.75 11.01
N ILE A 124 1.46 -2.80 11.90
CA ILE A 124 1.58 -2.95 13.35
C ILE A 124 0.63 -4.06 13.84
N LEU A 125 -0.66 -3.95 13.52
CA LEU A 125 -1.70 -4.87 13.98
C LEU A 125 -1.51 -6.31 13.48
N ASN A 126 -0.94 -6.48 12.29
CA ASN A 126 -0.68 -7.82 11.73
C ASN A 126 0.68 -8.40 12.13
N ASN A 127 1.47 -7.71 12.97
CA ASN A 127 2.80 -8.10 13.40
C ASN A 127 3.66 -8.62 12.22
N MET A 128 3.71 -7.84 11.14
CA MET A 128 4.29 -8.32 9.88
C MET A 128 5.79 -8.57 10.01
N LYS A 129 6.20 -9.81 9.70
CA LYS A 129 7.62 -10.15 9.53
C LYS A 129 8.20 -9.35 8.37
N TYR A 130 9.45 -8.91 8.48
CA TYR A 130 10.15 -8.10 7.48
C TYR A 130 9.49 -6.74 7.21
N TYR A 131 8.93 -6.11 8.25
CA TYR A 131 8.25 -4.80 8.19
C TYR A 131 9.07 -3.74 7.45
N GLU A 132 10.41 -3.73 7.53
CA GLU A 132 11.26 -2.76 6.83
C GLU A 132 11.02 -2.75 5.31
N SER A 133 10.88 -3.92 4.67
CA SER A 133 10.60 -3.99 3.24
C SER A 133 9.18 -3.52 2.91
N HIS A 134 8.23 -3.75 3.81
CA HIS A 134 6.87 -3.25 3.68
C HIS A 134 6.82 -1.72 3.79
N ILE A 135 7.47 -1.15 4.82
CA ILE A 135 7.55 0.29 5.05
C ILE A 135 8.27 0.98 3.90
N LEU A 136 9.40 0.43 3.43
CA LEU A 136 10.12 0.96 2.27
C LEU A 136 9.23 1.01 1.01
N CYS A 137 8.45 -0.04 0.74
CA CYS A 137 7.50 -0.04 -0.36
C CYS A 137 6.37 0.99 -0.15
N LEU A 138 5.84 1.12 1.08
CA LEU A 138 4.80 2.10 1.39
C LEU A 138 5.29 3.53 1.18
N VAL A 139 6.44 3.90 1.74
CA VAL A 139 7.04 5.23 1.62
C VAL A 139 7.31 5.54 0.14
N PHE A 140 7.86 4.57 -0.62
CA PHE A 140 8.06 4.76 -2.05
C PHE A 140 6.75 4.99 -2.81
N PHE A 141 5.67 4.26 -2.49
CA PHE A 141 4.36 4.45 -3.11
C PHE A 141 3.71 5.78 -2.73
N GLN A 142 3.78 6.20 -1.47
CA GLN A 142 3.35 7.54 -1.03
C GLN A 142 4.10 8.61 -1.84
N ARG A 143 5.41 8.44 -2.01
CA ARG A 143 6.24 9.39 -2.74
C ARG A 143 5.95 9.45 -4.23
N CYS A 144 5.42 8.39 -4.83
CA CYS A 144 4.94 8.43 -6.21
C CYS A 144 3.73 9.38 -6.37
N PHE A 145 2.88 9.55 -5.34
CA PHE A 145 1.79 10.53 -5.38
C PHE A 145 2.30 11.97 -5.23
N ALA A 146 3.37 12.18 -4.46
CA ALA A 146 4.01 13.49 -4.28
C ALA A 146 4.89 13.90 -5.49
N ASN A 147 5.71 12.97 -6.00
CA ASN A 147 6.52 13.12 -7.20
C ASN A 147 6.10 12.09 -8.26
N LYS A 148 5.35 12.57 -9.26
CA LYS A 148 4.81 11.75 -10.33
C LYS A 148 5.88 11.12 -11.23
N GLU A 149 7.11 11.62 -11.25
CA GLU A 149 8.18 11.03 -12.07
C GLU A 149 8.61 9.66 -11.54
N LEU A 150 8.51 9.45 -10.22
CA LEU A 150 8.92 8.19 -9.57
C LEU A 150 8.10 6.98 -10.04
N ILE A 151 6.85 7.22 -10.47
CA ILE A 151 5.99 6.14 -10.96
C ILE A 151 6.58 5.42 -12.19
N ASN A 152 7.35 6.15 -13.01
CA ASN A 152 7.94 5.63 -14.24
C ASN A 152 8.99 4.54 -13.98
N PHE A 153 9.52 4.48 -12.75
CA PHE A 153 10.51 3.47 -12.35
C PHE A 153 9.88 2.18 -11.84
N ILE A 154 8.55 2.14 -11.65
CA ILE A 154 7.84 0.89 -11.40
C ILE A 154 7.75 0.13 -12.72
N LYS A 155 8.74 -0.73 -12.95
CA LYS A 155 8.82 -1.55 -14.16
C LYS A 155 7.57 -2.43 -14.27
N THR A 156 6.79 -2.22 -15.33
CA THR A 156 5.97 -3.31 -15.86
C THR A 156 6.93 -4.22 -16.62
N TYR A 157 7.02 -5.50 -16.24
CA TYR A 157 7.66 -6.48 -17.11
C TYR A 157 6.91 -6.48 -18.44
N LYS A 158 7.39 -5.71 -19.44
CA LYS A 158 7.06 -5.98 -20.82
C LYS A 158 7.70 -7.32 -21.10
N LYS A 159 6.88 -8.36 -21.28
CA LYS A 159 7.31 -9.58 -21.93
C LYS A 159 7.88 -9.10 -23.28
N ASN A 160 9.18 -9.22 -23.50
CA ASN A 160 9.73 -9.05 -24.84
C ASN A 160 9.07 -10.15 -25.67
N ASN A 161 7.99 -9.79 -26.38
CA ASN A 161 7.61 -10.52 -27.57
C ASN A 161 8.72 -10.21 -28.57
N ASN A 162 9.83 -10.94 -28.48
CA ASN A 162 10.69 -11.10 -29.64
C ASN A 162 9.81 -11.76 -30.70
N GLN A 163 9.41 -10.92 -31.64
CA GLN A 163 8.81 -11.30 -32.90
C GLN A 163 9.87 -12.00 -33.75
N PHE A 164 9.45 -13.12 -34.35
CA PHE A 164 10.06 -13.92 -35.42
C PHE A 164 11.31 -14.74 -35.08
#